data_AF-B4X115-F1
#
_entry.id   AF-B4X115-F1
#
_cell.length_a   1.000
_cell.length_b   1.000
_cell.length_c   1.000
_cell.angle_alpha   90.00
_cell.angle_beta   90.00
_cell.angle_gamma   90.00
#
_symmetry.space_group_name_H-M   'P 1'
#
loop_
_entity.id
_entity.type
_entity.pdbx_description
1 polymer ?
#
loop_
_entity_poly.entity_id
_entity_poly.type
_entity_poly.pdbx_seq_one_letter_code
_entity_poly.pdbx_strand_id
1 'polypeptide(L)'
;MNAPAKQLHNNPADARPAMVIPTVRQPDFDLADDVPKYWWDNDPLKTLLLGALSASFPAGERFFIDSVRHFQDRIDDPELKKAVRAFIGQEAHHSKEHKLLNGYLEERGVGLGRLDREIQAFMDWMRKNLSPERQLAHTVAVEHFTALMAEEFLLKYDALDEMDPRMAPIWAWHAIEESEHKAVAFDVYKHIGGSEFTRVTEMALVSVLFPLFSTLHLTQLMKEQAS
;
A
#
# COMPACT_ATOMS: atom_id res chain seq x y z
N MET A 1 40.54 -34.40 -23.78
CA MET A 1 39.68 -34.86 -22.67
C MET A 1 39.14 -33.60 -22.01
N ASN A 2 37.90 -33.22 -22.30
CA ASN A 2 37.26 -32.05 -21.68
C ASN A 2 36.37 -32.57 -20.54
N ALA A 3 36.71 -32.22 -19.31
CA ALA A 3 35.83 -32.44 -18.17
C ALA A 3 34.60 -31.51 -18.31
N PRO A 4 33.37 -31.98 -18.04
CA PRO A 4 32.21 -31.11 -18.06
C PRO A 4 32.27 -30.15 -16.87
N ALA A 5 31.95 -28.87 -17.12
CA ALA A 5 31.78 -27.88 -16.08
C ALA A 5 30.68 -28.32 -15.11
N LYS A 6 30.99 -28.40 -13.81
CA LYS A 6 30.00 -28.60 -12.75
C LYS A 6 28.99 -27.46 -12.79
N GLN A 7 27.70 -27.78 -12.92
CA GLN A 7 26.62 -26.82 -12.68
C GLN A 7 26.71 -26.31 -11.25
N LEU A 8 26.97 -25.01 -11.10
CA LEU A 8 27.04 -24.28 -9.84
C LEU A 8 25.72 -23.56 -9.54
N HIS A 9 24.57 -24.21 -9.63
CA HIS A 9 23.32 -23.64 -9.10
C HIS A 9 22.40 -24.75 -8.65
N ASN A 10 22.43 -25.04 -7.35
CA ASN A 10 21.36 -25.67 -6.58
C ASN A 10 21.70 -25.47 -5.10
N ASN A 11 21.78 -24.21 -4.68
CA ASN A 11 21.82 -23.88 -3.26
C ASN A 11 20.36 -23.84 -2.77
N PRO A 12 19.94 -24.62 -1.76
CA PRO A 12 18.58 -24.57 -1.23
C PRO A 12 18.19 -23.19 -0.66
N ALA A 13 19.16 -22.30 -0.44
CA ALA A 13 18.93 -20.89 -0.10
C ALA A 13 18.46 -20.02 -1.30
N ASP A 14 18.57 -20.51 -2.54
CA ASP A 14 18.08 -19.82 -3.75
C ASP A 14 16.63 -20.20 -4.09
N ALA A 15 16.01 -21.11 -3.32
CA ALA A 15 14.61 -21.43 -3.47
C ALA A 15 13.79 -20.21 -3.02
N ARG A 16 13.24 -19.46 -3.99
CA ARG A 16 12.28 -18.41 -3.69
C ARG A 16 11.15 -19.02 -2.85
N PRO A 17 10.66 -18.33 -1.81
CA PRO A 17 9.41 -18.69 -1.16
C PRO A 17 8.33 -18.91 -2.23
N ALA A 18 7.43 -19.86 -2.00
CA ALA A 18 6.32 -20.08 -2.92
C ALA A 18 5.56 -18.75 -3.13
N MET A 19 5.23 -18.45 -4.39
CA MET A 19 4.50 -17.22 -4.74
C MET A 19 3.16 -17.20 -4.00
N VAL A 20 2.93 -16.12 -3.25
CA VAL A 20 1.64 -15.87 -2.62
C VAL A 20 0.73 -15.29 -3.69
N ILE A 21 -0.36 -16.00 -3.99
CA ILE A 21 -1.42 -15.46 -4.85
C ILE A 21 -2.41 -14.77 -3.93
N PRO A 22 -2.60 -13.45 -4.07
CA PRO A 22 -3.53 -12.74 -3.21
C PRO A 22 -4.97 -13.26 -3.37
N THR A 23 -5.72 -13.26 -2.27
CA THR A 23 -7.11 -13.72 -2.26
C THR A 23 -8.04 -12.51 -2.28
N VAL A 24 -8.68 -12.24 -3.42
CA VAL A 24 -9.59 -11.09 -3.54
C VAL A 24 -10.80 -11.26 -2.61
N ARG A 25 -10.89 -10.42 -1.58
CA ARG A 25 -12.06 -10.33 -0.69
C ARG A 25 -12.93 -9.13 -1.11
N GLN A 26 -14.23 -9.23 -0.83
CA GLN A 26 -15.21 -8.15 -1.05
C GLN A 26 -15.98 -7.94 0.24
N PRO A 27 -15.39 -7.25 1.22
CA PRO A 27 -16.11 -6.90 2.43
C PRO A 27 -17.21 -5.87 2.13
N ASP A 28 -18.24 -5.88 2.97
CA ASP A 28 -19.28 -4.86 3.01
C ASP A 28 -19.24 -4.26 4.41
N PHE A 29 -18.76 -3.02 4.51
CA PHE A 29 -18.59 -2.32 5.77
C PHE A 29 -19.73 -1.33 5.98
N ASP A 30 -20.47 -1.49 7.06
CA ASP A 30 -21.52 -0.56 7.46
C ASP A 30 -21.01 0.36 8.58
N LEU A 31 -20.66 1.60 8.20
CA LEU A 31 -20.27 2.64 9.14
C LEU A 31 -21.52 3.36 9.64
N ALA A 32 -22.01 2.92 10.80
CA ALA A 32 -23.14 3.56 11.47
C ALA A 32 -22.88 5.04 11.79
N ASP A 33 -23.93 5.86 11.83
CA ASP A 33 -23.81 7.31 11.96
C ASP A 33 -23.12 7.79 13.25
N ASP A 34 -23.06 6.94 14.27
CA ASP A 34 -22.58 7.23 15.62
C ASP A 34 -21.14 6.75 15.90
N VAL A 35 -20.34 6.36 14.89
CA VAL A 35 -18.90 6.13 15.15
C VAL A 35 -18.27 7.44 15.64
N PRO A 36 -17.55 7.44 16.78
CA PRO A 36 -16.89 8.63 17.29
C PRO A 36 -15.91 9.21 16.28
N LYS A 37 -15.77 10.55 16.29
CA LYS A 37 -14.78 11.23 15.44
C LYS A 37 -13.36 10.71 15.69
N TYR A 38 -12.99 10.55 16.96
CA TYR A 38 -11.73 9.95 17.39
C TYR A 38 -11.96 8.48 17.74
N TRP A 39 -12.16 7.68 16.69
CA TRP A 39 -12.56 6.27 16.80
C TRP A 39 -11.46 5.34 17.31
N TRP A 40 -10.21 5.79 17.41
CA TRP A 40 -9.15 5.02 18.04
C TRP A 40 -8.88 5.56 19.44
N ASP A 41 -9.39 4.86 20.47
CA ASP A 41 -9.15 5.17 21.89
C ASP A 41 -9.44 6.63 22.31
N ASN A 42 -10.36 7.30 21.59
CA ASN A 42 -10.63 8.74 21.74
C ASN A 42 -9.37 9.62 21.62
N ASP A 43 -8.33 9.14 20.90
CA ASP A 43 -7.06 9.81 20.71
C ASP A 43 -7.01 10.45 19.30
N PRO A 44 -6.94 11.81 19.21
CA PRO A 44 -6.81 12.51 17.95
C PRO A 44 -5.55 12.15 17.17
N LEU A 45 -4.41 11.91 17.83
CA LEU A 45 -3.16 11.59 17.15
C LEU A 45 -3.28 10.26 16.41
N LYS A 46 -3.76 9.21 17.11
CA LYS A 46 -3.93 7.86 16.56
C LYS A 46 -4.93 7.87 15.39
N THR A 47 -6.10 8.48 15.63
CA THR A 47 -7.19 8.57 14.65
C THR A 47 -6.77 9.35 13.39
N LEU A 48 -6.16 10.54 13.57
CA LEU A 48 -5.82 11.40 12.44
C LEU A 48 -4.61 10.89 11.67
N LEU A 49 -3.71 10.12 12.30
CA LEU A 49 -2.61 9.45 11.59
C LEU A 49 -3.15 8.45 10.57
N LEU A 50 -4.06 7.57 11.00
CA LEU A 50 -4.69 6.62 10.09
C LEU A 50 -5.65 7.30 9.10
N GLY A 51 -6.33 8.37 9.51
CA GLY A 51 -7.10 9.20 8.58
C GLY A 51 -6.25 9.81 7.46
N ALA A 52 -5.06 10.32 7.80
CA ALA A 52 -4.11 10.86 6.81
C ALA A 52 -3.58 9.77 5.86
N LEU A 53 -3.32 8.57 6.36
CA LEU A 53 -2.93 7.42 5.54
C LEU A 53 -4.05 6.98 4.60
N SER A 54 -5.27 6.85 5.13
CA SER A 54 -6.49 6.54 4.38
C SER A 54 -6.74 7.53 3.25
N ALA A 55 -6.47 8.82 3.46
CA ALA A 55 -6.55 9.84 2.41
C ALA A 55 -5.57 9.60 1.25
N SER A 56 -4.45 8.92 1.50
CA SER A 56 -3.41 8.67 0.50
C SER A 56 -3.66 7.45 -0.38
N PHE A 57 -4.33 6.44 0.18
CA PHE A 57 -4.57 5.15 -0.45
C PHE A 57 -5.30 5.26 -1.80
N PRO A 58 -6.44 5.95 -1.95
CA PRO A 58 -7.16 5.96 -3.23
C PRO A 58 -6.33 6.38 -4.45
N ALA A 59 -5.47 7.39 -4.29
CA ALA A 59 -4.60 7.88 -5.36
C ALA A 59 -3.33 7.03 -5.51
N GLY A 60 -2.79 6.52 -4.39
CA GLY A 60 -1.62 5.63 -4.35
C GLY A 60 -1.91 4.26 -4.97
N GLU A 61 -2.96 3.59 -4.54
CA GLU A 61 -3.40 2.27 -5.05
C GLU A 61 -3.72 2.34 -6.54
N ARG A 62 -4.30 3.45 -7.00
CA ARG A 62 -4.47 3.69 -8.44
C ARG A 62 -3.13 3.74 -9.17
N PHE A 63 -2.13 4.40 -8.57
CA PHE A 63 -0.77 4.44 -9.10
C PHE A 63 -0.12 3.04 -9.10
N PHE A 64 -0.33 2.23 -8.06
CA PHE A 64 0.17 0.86 -7.97
C PHE A 64 -0.42 -0.03 -9.06
N ILE A 65 -1.75 0.01 -9.22
CA ILE A 65 -2.47 -0.69 -10.29
C ILE A 65 -1.90 -0.30 -11.66
N ASP A 66 -1.77 1.00 -11.93
CA ASP A 66 -1.34 1.49 -13.24
C ASP A 66 0.13 1.12 -13.52
N SER A 67 1.00 1.16 -12.51
CA SER A 67 2.43 0.81 -12.64
C SER A 67 2.64 -0.69 -12.89
N VAL A 68 1.92 -1.56 -12.18
CA VAL A 68 1.98 -3.01 -12.37
C VAL A 68 1.35 -3.41 -13.71
N ARG A 69 0.17 -2.87 -14.01
CA ARG A 69 -0.56 -3.16 -15.26
C ARG A 69 0.25 -2.77 -16.49
N HIS A 70 1.05 -1.70 -16.43
CA HIS A 70 1.92 -1.29 -17.53
C HIS A 70 2.83 -2.42 -18.04
N PHE A 71 3.27 -3.32 -17.16
CA PHE A 71 4.18 -4.41 -17.49
C PHE A 71 3.49 -5.77 -17.67
N GLN A 72 2.17 -5.85 -17.54
CA GLN A 72 1.42 -7.11 -17.53
C GLN A 72 1.64 -7.96 -18.80
N ASP A 73 1.77 -7.32 -19.96
CA ASP A 73 1.98 -8.00 -21.24
C ASP A 73 3.40 -8.57 -21.41
N ARG A 74 4.35 -8.14 -20.57
CA ARG A 74 5.73 -8.64 -20.54
C ARG A 74 5.92 -9.82 -19.58
N ILE A 75 4.88 -10.18 -18.83
CA ILE A 75 4.91 -11.33 -17.94
C ILE A 75 4.60 -12.57 -18.78
N ASP A 76 5.40 -13.63 -18.64
CA ASP A 76 5.17 -14.93 -19.28
C ASP A 76 4.86 -16.03 -18.25
N ASP A 77 5.28 -15.86 -16.99
CA ASP A 77 4.91 -16.72 -15.87
C ASP A 77 3.38 -16.69 -15.60
N PRO A 78 2.68 -17.84 -15.74
CA PRO A 78 1.24 -17.92 -15.52
C PRO A 78 0.82 -17.66 -14.07
N GLU A 79 1.64 -18.04 -13.08
CA GLU A 79 1.33 -17.81 -11.66
C GLU A 79 1.48 -16.31 -11.34
N LEU A 80 2.53 -15.67 -11.86
CA LEU A 80 2.70 -14.22 -11.70
C LEU A 80 1.57 -13.43 -12.36
N LYS A 81 1.08 -13.86 -13.53
CA LYS A 81 -0.13 -13.26 -14.15
C LYS A 81 -1.36 -13.37 -13.26
N LYS A 82 -1.53 -14.51 -12.59
CA LYS A 82 -2.65 -14.73 -11.67
C LYS A 82 -2.51 -13.85 -10.43
N ALA A 83 -1.32 -13.76 -9.86
CA ALA A 83 -1.02 -12.88 -8.73
C ALA A 83 -1.26 -11.40 -9.08
N VAL A 84 -0.79 -10.93 -10.25
CA VAL A 84 -1.03 -9.56 -10.73
C VAL A 84 -2.52 -9.25 -10.90
N ARG A 85 -3.32 -10.19 -11.44
CA ARG A 85 -4.76 -10.00 -11.56
C ARG A 85 -5.45 -9.90 -10.20
N ALA A 86 -5.03 -10.70 -9.23
CA ALA A 86 -5.55 -10.66 -7.88
C ALA A 86 -5.17 -9.36 -7.16
N PHE A 87 -3.90 -8.95 -7.23
CA PHE A 87 -3.40 -7.67 -6.75
C PHE A 87 -4.23 -6.49 -7.28
N ILE A 88 -4.40 -6.40 -8.62
CA ILE A 88 -5.24 -5.35 -9.23
C ILE A 88 -6.69 -5.36 -8.69
N GLY A 89 -7.22 -6.54 -8.37
CA GLY A 89 -8.55 -6.70 -7.78
C GLY A 89 -8.64 -6.18 -6.35
N GLN A 90 -7.70 -6.54 -5.49
CA GLN A 90 -7.63 -6.07 -4.09
C GLN A 90 -7.43 -4.56 -4.03
N GLU A 91 -6.42 -4.03 -4.74
CA GLU A 91 -6.15 -2.59 -4.84
C GLU A 91 -7.37 -1.78 -5.29
N ALA A 92 -8.17 -2.32 -6.21
CA ALA A 92 -9.39 -1.65 -6.66
C ALA A 92 -10.47 -1.63 -5.57
N HIS A 93 -10.56 -2.69 -4.76
CA HIS A 93 -11.46 -2.74 -3.61
C HIS A 93 -10.95 -1.85 -2.47
N HIS A 94 -9.65 -1.86 -2.15
CA HIS A 94 -9.05 -0.96 -1.16
C HIS A 94 -9.38 0.50 -1.50
N SER A 95 -9.19 0.88 -2.77
CA SER A 95 -9.44 2.24 -3.23
C SER A 95 -10.91 2.64 -3.12
N LYS A 96 -11.82 1.68 -3.31
CA LYS A 96 -13.25 1.88 -3.12
C LYS A 96 -13.58 2.09 -1.64
N GLU A 97 -13.15 1.18 -0.76
CA GLU A 97 -13.49 1.24 0.66
C GLU A 97 -12.84 2.45 1.35
N HIS A 98 -11.60 2.81 1.00
CA HIS A 98 -10.97 4.02 1.53
C HIS A 98 -11.64 5.29 1.03
N LYS A 99 -12.19 5.34 -0.20
CA LYS A 99 -13.01 6.49 -0.62
C LYS A 99 -14.27 6.64 0.22
N LEU A 100 -14.94 5.53 0.54
CA LEU A 100 -16.12 5.54 1.41
C LEU A 100 -15.75 6.00 2.83
N LEU A 101 -14.69 5.43 3.41
CA LEU A 101 -14.18 5.85 4.72
C LEU A 101 -13.76 7.32 4.73
N ASN A 102 -13.05 7.79 3.70
CA ASN A 102 -12.62 9.19 3.62
C ASN A 102 -13.81 10.14 3.51
N GLY A 103 -14.85 9.79 2.74
CA GLY A 103 -16.09 10.54 2.68
C GLY A 103 -16.79 10.60 4.04
N TYR A 104 -16.89 9.47 4.73
CA TYR A 104 -17.45 9.36 6.07
C TYR A 104 -16.72 10.26 7.10
N LEU A 105 -15.38 10.30 7.04
CA LEU A 105 -14.54 11.14 7.90
C LEU A 105 -14.63 12.63 7.53
N GLU A 106 -14.76 12.94 6.24
CA GLU A 106 -14.96 14.32 5.75
C GLU A 106 -16.27 14.90 6.26
N GLU A 107 -17.38 14.15 6.21
CA GLU A 107 -18.68 14.55 6.75
C GLU A 107 -18.65 14.84 8.27
N ARG A 108 -17.67 14.28 8.98
CA ARG A 108 -17.44 14.49 10.42
C ARG A 108 -16.37 15.54 10.71
N GLY A 109 -15.98 16.32 9.70
CA GLY A 109 -15.10 17.46 9.83
C GLY A 109 -13.65 17.09 10.12
N VAL A 110 -13.17 15.96 9.61
CA VAL A 110 -11.74 15.60 9.68
C VAL A 110 -10.89 16.45 8.72
N GLY A 111 -11.42 16.83 7.55
CA GLY A 111 -10.73 17.73 6.61
C GLY A 111 -9.75 17.02 5.66
N LEU A 112 -10.06 15.80 5.24
CA LEU A 112 -9.22 14.99 4.36
C LEU A 112 -9.15 15.51 2.92
N GLY A 113 -10.14 16.32 2.49
CA GLY A 113 -10.21 16.79 1.11
C GLY A 113 -8.98 17.59 0.65
N ARG A 114 -8.26 18.26 1.55
CA ARG A 114 -6.99 18.93 1.23
C ARG A 114 -5.89 17.94 0.90
N LEU A 115 -5.69 16.94 1.77
CA LEU A 115 -4.65 15.91 1.63
C LEU A 115 -4.85 15.13 0.32
N ASP A 116 -6.09 14.73 0.04
CA ASP A 116 -6.45 14.03 -1.21
C ASP A 116 -5.96 14.80 -2.46
N ARG A 117 -6.17 16.12 -2.52
CA ARG A 117 -5.68 16.95 -3.63
C ARG A 117 -4.15 17.03 -3.70
N GLU A 118 -3.47 17.19 -2.57
CA GLU A 118 -2.00 17.25 -2.50
C GLU A 118 -1.38 15.93 -3.00
N ILE A 119 -1.98 14.80 -2.60
CA ILE A 119 -1.52 13.46 -2.95
C ILE A 119 -1.80 13.15 -4.41
N GLN A 120 -3.00 13.48 -4.91
CA GLN A 120 -3.33 13.32 -6.33
C GLN A 120 -2.34 14.09 -7.22
N ALA A 121 -2.03 15.35 -6.87
CA ALA A 121 -1.06 16.16 -7.60
C ALA A 121 0.35 15.55 -7.59
N PHE A 122 0.78 14.98 -6.46
CA PHE A 122 2.06 14.27 -6.36
C PHE A 122 2.09 13.01 -7.23
N MET A 123 1.03 12.19 -7.20
CA MET A 123 0.91 10.98 -8.03
C MET A 123 0.88 11.32 -9.53
N ASP A 124 0.17 12.38 -9.93
CA ASP A 124 0.16 12.89 -11.31
C ASP A 124 1.55 13.35 -11.75
N TRP A 125 2.26 14.05 -10.88
CA TRP A 125 3.63 14.47 -11.14
C TRP A 125 4.54 13.24 -11.34
N MET A 126 4.44 12.21 -10.49
CA MET A 126 5.24 10.99 -10.66
C MET A 126 4.92 10.27 -11.97
N ARG A 127 3.63 10.09 -12.31
CA ARG A 127 3.19 9.49 -13.57
C ARG A 127 3.79 10.18 -14.79
N LYS A 128 3.86 11.50 -14.75
CA LYS A 128 4.35 12.33 -15.87
C LYS A 128 5.87 12.36 -15.98
N ASN A 129 6.58 12.31 -14.86
CA ASN A 129 8.02 12.65 -14.83
C ASN A 129 8.94 11.46 -14.58
N LEU A 130 8.44 10.33 -14.07
CA LEU A 130 9.25 9.13 -13.83
C LEU A 130 9.10 8.12 -14.97
N SER A 131 10.16 7.34 -15.25
CA SER A 131 10.06 6.22 -16.18
C SER A 131 9.12 5.14 -15.63
N PRO A 132 8.46 4.33 -16.50
CA PRO A 132 7.59 3.25 -16.02
C PRO A 132 8.29 2.28 -15.06
N GLU A 133 9.57 1.95 -15.32
CA GLU A 133 10.38 1.14 -14.41
C GLU A 133 10.50 1.78 -13.03
N ARG A 134 10.77 3.08 -12.97
CA ARG A 134 10.92 3.79 -11.70
C ARG A 134 9.59 3.96 -10.97
N GLN A 135 8.47 4.09 -11.69
CA GLN A 135 7.12 4.07 -11.10
C GLN A 135 6.81 2.71 -10.46
N LEU A 136 7.18 1.60 -11.12
CA LEU A 136 7.05 0.27 -10.53
C LEU A 136 8.00 0.09 -9.33
N ALA A 137 9.25 0.56 -9.42
CA ALA A 137 10.18 0.54 -8.29
C ALA A 137 9.65 1.34 -7.07
N HIS A 138 8.99 2.47 -7.32
CA HIS A 138 8.31 3.25 -6.29
C HIS A 138 7.17 2.47 -5.65
N THR A 139 6.34 1.80 -6.47
CA THR A 139 5.28 0.91 -5.99
C THR A 139 5.85 -0.19 -5.09
N VAL A 140 6.90 -0.89 -5.54
CA VAL A 140 7.61 -1.90 -4.74
C VAL A 140 8.07 -1.35 -3.37
N ALA A 141 8.56 -0.11 -3.35
CA ALA A 141 9.02 0.50 -2.12
C ALA A 141 7.84 0.84 -1.19
N VAL A 142 6.77 1.45 -1.68
CA VAL A 142 5.63 1.83 -0.84
C VAL A 142 4.89 0.60 -0.31
N GLU A 143 4.65 -0.41 -1.15
CA GLU A 143 4.09 -1.71 -0.77
C GLU A 143 4.87 -2.40 0.36
N HIS A 144 6.20 -2.23 0.36
CA HIS A 144 7.02 -2.77 1.44
C HIS A 144 6.74 -2.07 2.78
N PHE A 145 6.53 -0.75 2.76
CA PHE A 145 6.23 0.04 3.94
C PHE A 145 4.79 -0.16 4.42
N THR A 146 3.80 -0.23 3.52
CA THR A 146 2.40 -0.50 3.90
C THR A 146 2.27 -1.89 4.51
N ALA A 147 2.92 -2.91 3.93
CA ALA A 147 2.96 -4.26 4.51
C ALA A 147 3.67 -4.28 5.89
N LEU A 148 4.78 -3.57 6.05
CA LEU A 148 5.45 -3.49 7.36
C LEU A 148 4.57 -2.81 8.41
N MET A 149 3.86 -1.74 8.04
CA MET A 149 2.89 -1.09 8.92
C MET A 149 1.71 -2.02 9.25
N ALA A 150 1.19 -2.75 8.27
CA ALA A 150 0.13 -3.72 8.47
C ALA A 150 0.55 -4.83 9.46
N GLU A 151 1.66 -5.50 9.18
CA GLU A 151 2.18 -6.62 9.97
C GLU A 151 2.63 -6.21 11.37
N GLU A 152 3.47 -5.18 11.46
CA GLU A 152 4.10 -4.83 12.73
C GLU A 152 3.26 -3.88 13.55
N PHE A 153 2.56 -2.90 12.95
CA PHE A 153 1.85 -1.89 13.73
C PHE A 153 0.38 -2.26 13.99
N LEU A 154 -0.35 -2.74 12.97
CA LEU A 154 -1.78 -3.01 13.12
C LEU A 154 -2.08 -4.40 13.69
N LEU A 155 -1.41 -5.46 13.20
CA LEU A 155 -1.74 -6.84 13.55
C LEU A 155 -1.10 -7.35 14.85
N LYS A 156 -0.06 -6.67 15.37
CA LYS A 156 0.78 -7.20 16.46
C LYS A 156 0.69 -6.46 17.80
N TYR A 157 0.24 -5.21 17.83
CA TYR A 157 0.25 -4.37 19.04
C TYR A 157 -1.15 -4.08 19.62
N ASP A 158 -2.09 -5.02 19.52
CA ASP A 158 -3.48 -4.87 20.00
C ASP A 158 -4.19 -3.60 19.46
N ALA A 159 -3.64 -2.98 18.41
CA ALA A 159 -4.12 -1.70 17.86
C ALA A 159 -5.59 -1.80 17.44
N LEU A 160 -5.98 -2.94 16.88
CA LEU A 160 -7.36 -3.21 16.45
C LEU A 160 -8.33 -3.34 17.62
N ASP A 161 -7.88 -3.79 18.80
CA ASP A 161 -8.72 -3.95 19.99
C ASP A 161 -9.06 -2.60 20.66
N GLU A 162 -8.20 -1.60 20.45
CA GLU A 162 -8.41 -0.22 20.92
C GLU A 162 -9.28 0.63 19.97
N MET A 163 -9.51 0.16 18.75
CA MET A 163 -10.34 0.84 17.76
C MET A 163 -11.83 0.60 18.00
N ASP A 164 -12.66 1.53 17.57
CA ASP A 164 -14.09 1.30 17.46
C ASP A 164 -14.36 0.01 16.66
N PRO A 165 -15.22 -0.90 17.14
CA PRO A 165 -15.44 -2.21 16.52
C PRO A 165 -16.01 -2.13 15.10
N ARG A 166 -16.49 -0.96 14.66
CA ARG A 166 -16.93 -0.71 13.27
C ARG A 166 -15.79 -0.25 12.36
N MET A 167 -14.72 0.33 12.93
CA MET A 167 -13.53 0.76 12.20
C MET A 167 -12.46 -0.33 12.12
N ALA A 168 -12.28 -1.10 13.20
CA ALA A 168 -11.27 -2.16 13.27
C ALA A 168 -11.35 -3.16 12.09
N PRO A 169 -12.54 -3.62 11.64
CA PRO A 169 -12.63 -4.57 10.52
C PRO A 169 -12.09 -4.03 9.19
N ILE A 170 -12.24 -2.73 8.93
CA ILE A 170 -11.74 -2.09 7.70
C ILE A 170 -10.21 -2.14 7.69
N TRP A 171 -9.59 -1.71 8.79
CA TRP A 171 -8.13 -1.71 8.93
C TRP A 171 -7.53 -3.11 9.00
N ALA A 172 -8.21 -4.05 9.66
CA ALA A 172 -7.79 -5.44 9.72
C ALA A 172 -7.81 -6.10 8.34
N TRP A 173 -8.88 -5.89 7.57
CA TRP A 173 -9.00 -6.40 6.21
C TRP A 173 -7.88 -5.85 5.33
N HIS A 174 -7.73 -4.51 5.27
CA HIS A 174 -6.70 -3.87 4.47
C HIS A 174 -5.31 -4.39 4.86
N ALA A 175 -4.99 -4.42 6.16
CA ALA A 175 -3.70 -4.91 6.65
C ALA A 175 -3.39 -6.36 6.24
N ILE A 176 -4.39 -7.25 6.29
CA ILE A 176 -4.22 -8.63 5.85
C ILE A 176 -3.90 -8.69 4.35
N GLU A 177 -4.62 -7.92 3.52
CA GLU A 177 -4.41 -7.94 2.07
C GLU A 177 -3.07 -7.29 1.67
N GLU A 178 -2.67 -6.18 2.31
CA GLU A 178 -1.37 -5.54 2.08
C GLU A 178 -0.17 -6.48 2.37
N SER A 179 -0.31 -7.38 3.36
CA SER A 179 0.72 -8.40 3.63
C SER A 179 0.91 -9.39 2.47
N GLU A 180 -0.12 -9.59 1.64
CA GLU A 180 -0.10 -10.43 0.43
C GLU A 180 0.52 -9.68 -0.77
N HIS A 181 0.41 -8.34 -0.80
CA HIS A 181 0.79 -7.51 -1.95
C HIS A 181 2.30 -7.31 -2.14
N LYS A 182 3.06 -7.15 -1.04
CA LYS A 182 4.51 -6.86 -1.05
C LYS A 182 5.33 -7.76 -1.97
N ALA A 183 4.96 -9.04 -2.06
CA ALA A 183 5.64 -10.00 -2.93
C ALA A 183 5.33 -9.75 -4.42
N VAL A 184 4.10 -9.39 -4.76
CA VAL A 184 3.64 -9.30 -6.16
C VAL A 184 4.33 -8.17 -6.92
N ALA A 185 4.33 -6.94 -6.39
CA ALA A 185 4.96 -5.81 -7.07
C ALA A 185 6.47 -6.06 -7.26
N PHE A 186 7.13 -6.63 -6.24
CA PHE A 186 8.55 -6.98 -6.30
C PHE A 186 8.82 -8.07 -7.35
N ASP A 187 8.00 -9.12 -7.39
CA ASP A 187 8.15 -10.20 -8.37
C ASP A 187 7.97 -9.70 -9.80
N VAL A 188 7.01 -8.80 -10.06
CA VAL A 188 6.89 -8.14 -11.38
C VAL A 188 8.14 -7.36 -11.73
N TYR A 189 8.68 -6.59 -10.78
CA TYR A 189 9.90 -5.80 -10.99
C TYR A 189 11.12 -6.68 -11.28
N LYS A 190 11.24 -7.82 -10.60
CA LYS A 190 12.30 -8.81 -10.87
C LYS A 190 12.09 -9.50 -12.21
N HIS A 191 10.85 -9.86 -12.54
CA HIS A 191 10.48 -10.56 -13.78
C HIS A 191 10.86 -9.76 -15.02
N ILE A 192 10.59 -8.45 -15.01
CA ILE A 192 10.88 -7.57 -16.14
C ILE A 192 12.36 -7.15 -16.23
N GLY A 193 13.22 -7.64 -15.33
CA GLY A 193 14.65 -7.33 -15.29
C GLY A 193 14.94 -5.91 -14.78
N GLY A 194 14.10 -5.37 -13.89
CA GLY A 194 14.27 -4.02 -13.34
C GLY A 194 15.61 -3.84 -12.62
N SER A 195 16.15 -2.62 -12.68
CA SER A 195 17.45 -2.28 -12.11
C SER A 195 17.43 -2.32 -10.58
N GLU A 196 18.34 -3.08 -9.97
CA GLU A 196 18.52 -3.06 -8.51
C GLU A 196 18.93 -1.68 -8.00
N PHE A 197 19.70 -0.91 -8.78
CA PHE A 197 20.07 0.45 -8.41
C PHE A 197 18.83 1.34 -8.31
N THR A 198 17.94 1.30 -9.32
CA THR A 198 16.68 2.04 -9.31
C THR A 198 15.81 1.60 -8.11
N ARG A 199 15.67 0.30 -7.87
CA ARG A 199 14.89 -0.23 -6.74
C ARG A 199 15.42 0.22 -5.39
N VAL A 200 16.73 0.14 -5.15
CA VAL A 200 17.35 0.54 -3.88
C VAL A 200 17.27 2.04 -3.68
N THR A 201 17.43 2.84 -4.74
CA THR A 201 17.29 4.30 -4.63
C THR A 201 15.85 4.72 -4.35
N GLU A 202 14.85 4.07 -4.94
CA GLU A 202 13.44 4.29 -4.58
C GLU A 202 13.14 3.85 -3.14
N MET A 203 13.66 2.69 -2.71
CA MET A 203 13.53 2.26 -1.32
C MET A 203 14.11 3.30 -0.35
N ALA A 204 15.32 3.81 -0.61
CA ALA A 204 15.94 4.84 0.22
C ALA A 204 15.15 6.16 0.23
N LEU A 205 14.59 6.55 -0.91
CA LEU A 205 13.75 7.74 -1.04
C LEU A 205 12.44 7.59 -0.26
N VAL A 206 11.73 6.46 -0.42
CA VAL A 206 10.47 6.20 0.29
C VAL A 206 10.69 6.08 1.79
N SER A 207 11.80 5.49 2.26
CA SER A 207 12.16 5.45 3.69
C SER A 207 12.19 6.83 4.36
N VAL A 208 12.47 7.89 3.60
CA VAL A 208 12.49 9.27 4.09
C VAL A 208 11.16 9.96 3.84
N LEU A 209 10.62 9.85 2.61
CA LEU A 209 9.42 10.58 2.22
C LEU A 209 8.15 10.05 2.88
N PHE A 210 8.03 8.73 3.09
CA PHE A 210 6.84 8.13 3.70
C PHE A 210 6.56 8.66 5.12
N PRO A 211 7.51 8.60 6.08
CA PRO A 211 7.29 9.17 7.42
C PRO A 211 7.18 10.69 7.39
N LEU A 212 7.92 11.38 6.51
CA LEU A 212 7.85 12.83 6.37
C LEU A 212 6.45 13.28 5.92
N PHE A 213 5.92 12.73 4.82
CA PHE A 213 4.59 13.07 4.33
C PHE A 213 3.51 12.69 5.33
N SER A 214 3.60 11.52 5.95
CA SER A 214 2.66 11.10 7.01
C SER A 214 2.63 12.09 8.17
N THR A 215 3.81 12.55 8.63
CA THR A 215 3.93 13.54 9.70
C THR A 215 3.41 14.92 9.29
N LEU A 216 3.69 15.35 8.06
CA LEU A 216 3.21 16.62 7.53
C LEU A 216 1.69 16.64 7.43
N HIS A 217 1.09 15.61 6.85
CA HIS A 217 -0.37 15.47 6.73
C HIS A 217 -1.05 15.36 8.09
N LEU A 218 -0.51 14.56 9.02
CA LEU A 218 -0.99 14.53 10.40
C LEU A 218 -0.95 15.93 11.03
N THR A 219 0.15 16.66 10.85
CA THR A 219 0.28 18.03 11.40
C THR A 219 -0.71 19.00 10.78
N GLN A 220 -1.01 18.86 9.48
CA GLN A 220 -2.05 19.66 8.81
C GLN A 220 -3.42 19.38 9.43
N LEU A 221 -3.82 18.11 9.56
CA LEU A 221 -5.09 17.73 10.16
C LEU A 221 -5.18 18.22 11.62
N MET A 222 -4.14 17.99 12.43
CA MET A 222 -4.10 18.45 13.83
C MET A 222 -4.31 19.97 13.96
N LYS A 223 -3.76 20.77 13.04
CA LYS A 223 -3.96 22.23 13.02
C LYS A 223 -5.39 22.60 12.64
N GLU A 224 -5.98 21.91 11.67
CA GLU A 224 -7.37 22.13 11.26
C GLU A 224 -8.36 21.73 12.36
N GLN A 225 -8.03 20.75 13.21
CA GLN A 225 -8.85 20.38 14.37
C GLN A 225 -8.75 21.37 15.54
N ALA A 226 -7.71 22.21 15.59
CA ALA A 226 -7.47 23.17 16.66
C ALA A 226 -8.00 24.59 16.36
N SER A 227 -8.49 24.82 15.14
CA SER A 227 -9.06 26.08 14.66
C SER A 227 -10.58 26.09 14.68
#